data_AF-A0A8S9SS55-F1
#
_entry.id   AF-A0A8S9SS55-F1
#
_cell.length_a   1.000
_cell.length_b   1.000
_cell.length_c   1.000
_cell.angle_alpha   90.00
_cell.angle_beta   90.00
_cell.angle_gamma   90.00
#
_symmetry.space_group_name_H-M   'P 1'
#
loop_
_entity.id
_entity.type
_entity.pdbx_description
1 polymer ?
#
loop_
_entity_poly.entity_id
_entity_poly.type
_entity_poly.pdbx_seq_one_letter_code
_entity_poly.pdbx_strand_id
1 'polypeptide(L)' 'MQNDEAIWHDIRYIHCCYMAKIETGIFCRNPYNVTGICSRSSCPLANSRYATIRDHDGVFYLYMKTIERAH' A
#
# COMPACT_ATOMS: atom_id res chain seq x y z
N MET A 1 14.68 -11.92 -0.91
CA MET A 1 14.72 -10.97 0.23
C MET A 1 13.99 -9.72 -0.20
N GLN A 2 12.74 -9.56 0.21
CA GLN A 2 11.98 -8.34 -0.01
C GLN A 2 12.36 -7.34 1.09
N ASN A 3 12.90 -6.18 0.73
CA ASN A 3 13.30 -5.15 1.69
C ASN A 3 12.31 -3.97 1.62
N ASP A 4 11.42 -3.92 2.60
CA ASP A 4 10.36 -2.91 2.71
C ASP A 4 10.91 -1.47 2.72
N GLU A 5 12.09 -1.23 3.32
CA GLU A 5 12.73 0.09 3.34
C GLU A 5 13.20 0.53 1.95
N ALA A 6 13.83 -0.38 1.21
CA ALA A 6 14.30 -0.08 -0.16
C ALA A 6 13.09 0.23 -1.07
N ILE A 7 12.05 -0.60 -0.99
CA ILE A 7 10.81 -0.38 -1.75
C ILE A 7 10.19 0.96 -1.37
N TRP A 8 10.11 1.29 -0.08
CA TRP A 8 9.60 2.58 0.37
C TRP A 8 10.38 3.74 -0.22
N HIS A 9 11.72 3.66 -0.20
CA HIS A 9 12.58 4.70 -0.75
C HIS A 9 12.29 4.93 -2.23
N ASP A 10 12.25 3.87 -3.03
CA ASP A 10 12.00 3.96 -4.46
C ASP A 10 10.62 4.56 -4.76
N ILE A 11 9.56 4.09 -4.10
CA ILE A 11 8.21 4.62 -4.36
C ILE A 11 8.03 6.04 -3.83
N ARG A 12 8.76 6.45 -2.78
CA ARG A 12 8.64 7.78 -2.20
C ARG A 12 9.38 8.84 -3.02
N TYR A 13 10.57 8.51 -3.52
CA TYR A 13 11.49 9.48 -4.11
C TYR A 13 11.66 9.34 -5.62
N ILE A 14 11.45 8.15 -6.20
CA ILE A 14 11.56 7.92 -7.64
C ILE A 14 10.17 8.00 -8.28
N HIS A 15 9.35 6.97 -8.11
CA HIS A 15 8.03 6.93 -8.74
C HIS A 15 7.06 5.97 -8.04
N CYS A 16 5.84 6.44 -7.79
CA CYS A 16 4.72 5.62 -7.33
C CYS A 16 3.48 5.92 -8.18
N CYS A 17 3.02 4.94 -8.95
CA CYS A 17 1.86 5.12 -9.82
C CYS A 17 0.55 5.42 -9.06
N TYR A 18 0.47 5.00 -7.79
CA TYR A 18 -0.71 5.21 -6.94
C TYR A 18 -0.66 6.52 -6.15
N MET A 19 0.50 7.17 -6.03
CA MET A 19 0.63 8.39 -5.24
C MET A 19 -0.04 9.57 -5.96
N ALA A 20 -0.89 10.30 -5.25
CA ALA A 20 -1.51 11.54 -5.68
C ALA A 20 -1.07 12.66 -4.75
N LYS A 21 -0.29 13.62 -5.27
CA LYS A 21 0.12 14.83 -4.55
C LYS A 21 -0.87 15.94 -4.87
N ILE A 22 -1.50 16.49 -3.84
CA ILE A 22 -2.38 17.66 -3.93
C ILE A 22 -1.95 18.68 -2.88
N GLU A 23 -2.49 19.90 -2.93
CA GLU A 23 -2.09 20.98 -2.01
C GLU A 23 -2.29 20.61 -0.54
N THR A 24 -3.35 19.86 -0.22
CA THR A 24 -3.69 19.45 1.14
C THR A 24 -2.85 18.27 1.66
N GLY A 25 -2.08 17.59 0.81
CA GLY A 25 -1.27 16.45 1.24
C GLY A 25 -1.01 15.40 0.18
N ILE A 26 -0.58 14.22 0.64
CA ILE A 26 -0.14 13.12 -0.23
C ILE A 26 -1.00 11.89 0.04
N PHE A 27 -1.79 11.52 -0.97
CA PHE A 27 -2.77 10.45 -0.91
C PHE A 27 -2.35 9.26 -1.78
N CYS A 28 -3.00 8.13 -1.56
CA CYS A 28 -2.74 6.88 -2.24
C CYS A 28 -4.04 6.35 -2.87
N ARG A 29 -4.00 6.12 -4.18
CA ARG A 29 -5.12 5.55 -4.96
C ARG A 29 -5.11 4.02 -5.01
N ASN A 30 -4.19 3.39 -4.27
CA ASN A 30 -4.11 1.93 -4.25
C ASN A 30 -5.36 1.38 -3.53
N PRO A 31 -6.16 0.50 -4.16
CA PRO A 31 -7.41 -0.01 -3.59
C PRO A 31 -7.21 -0.83 -2.32
N TYR A 32 -5.98 -1.26 -2.05
CA TYR A 32 -5.61 -2.01 -0.86
C TYR A 32 -5.13 -1.11 0.29
N ASN A 33 -4.90 0.19 0.06
CA ASN A 33 -4.53 1.11 1.14
C ASN A 33 -5.76 1.42 2.02
N VAL A 34 -5.67 1.13 3.32
CA VAL A 34 -6.78 1.29 4.28
C VAL A 34 -7.05 2.76 4.62
N THR A 35 -6.01 3.59 4.69
CA THR A 35 -6.13 4.99 5.16
C THR A 35 -6.34 5.99 4.03
N GLY A 36 -6.03 5.60 2.79
CA GLY A 36 -5.96 6.51 1.64
C GLY A 36 -4.76 7.47 1.68
N ILE A 37 -3.92 7.41 2.71
CA ILE A 37 -2.75 8.28 2.88
C ILE A 37 -1.51 7.57 2.34
N CYS A 38 -0.66 8.30 1.61
CA CYS A 38 0.60 7.77 1.12
C CYS A 38 1.74 8.02 2.13
N SER A 39 1.85 7.15 3.13
CA SER A 39 2.90 7.15 4.14
C SER A 39 3.59 5.79 4.26
N ARG A 40 4.75 5.75 4.93
CA ARG A 40 5.54 4.53 5.15
C ARG A 40 4.73 3.41 5.80
N SER A 41 3.90 3.75 6.79
CA SER A 41 3.06 2.80 7.53
C SER A 41 1.81 2.41 6.77
N SER A 42 1.26 3.29 5.92
CA SER A 42 0.01 3.03 5.21
C SER A 42 0.18 2.34 3.86
N CYS A 43 1.38 2.40 3.24
CA CYS A 43 1.57 1.90 1.89
C CYS A 43 1.55 0.35 1.81
N PRO A 44 0.61 -0.28 1.08
CA PRO A 44 0.57 -1.74 0.95
C PRO A 44 1.73 -2.32 0.10
N LEU A 45 2.36 -1.50 -0.75
CA LEU A 45 3.48 -1.95 -1.58
C LEU A 45 4.78 -2.09 -0.77
N ALA A 46 5.06 -1.11 0.09
CA ALA A 46 6.28 -1.05 0.91
C ALA A 46 6.15 -1.72 2.29
N ASN A 47 5.11 -2.53 2.50
CA ASN A 47 4.96 -3.34 3.70
C ASN A 47 4.67 -4.78 3.27
N SER A 48 5.54 -5.71 3.64
CA SER A 48 5.39 -7.12 3.25
C SER A 48 4.39 -7.88 4.11
N ARG A 49 4.09 -7.36 5.31
CA ARG A 49 2.99 -7.80 6.17
C ARG A 49 1.94 -6.70 6.19
N TYR A 50 0.85 -6.91 5.46
CA TYR A 50 -0.21 -5.90 5.33
C TYR A 50 -1.56 -6.59 5.20
N ALA A 51 -2.62 -5.99 5.74
CA ALA A 51 -3.97 -6.50 5.59
C ALA A 51 -4.96 -5.37 5.35
N THR A 52 -6.01 -5.65 4.59
CA THR A 52 -7.08 -4.71 4.26
C THR A 52 -8.41 -5.44 4.17
N ILE A 53 -9.51 -4.74 4.46
CA ILE A 53 -10.86 -5.26 4.29
C ILE A 53 -11.39 -4.77 2.94
N ARG A 54 -11.97 -5.68 2.16
CA ARG A 54 -12.58 -5.37 0.86
C ARG A 54 -13.99 -5.93 0.82
N ASP A 55 -14.89 -5.10 0.33
CA ASP A 55 -16.25 -5.51 0.00
C ASP A 55 -16.27 -6.17 -1.39
N HIS A 56 -16.97 -7.30 -1.47
CA HIS A 56 -17.29 -8.00 -2.70
C HIS A 56 -18.76 -8.40 -2.62
N ASP A 57 -19.61 -7.66 -3.35
CA ASP A 57 -21.06 -7.90 -3.43
C ASP A 57 -21.76 -7.99 -2.06
N GLY A 58 -21.35 -7.13 -1.12
CA GLY A 58 -21.91 -7.09 0.25
C GLY A 58 -21.24 -8.06 1.24
N VAL A 59 -20.27 -8.86 0.79
CA VAL A 59 -19.48 -9.74 1.65
C VAL A 59 -18.09 -9.15 1.88
N PHE A 60 -17.73 -8.97 3.15
CA PHE A 60 -16.43 -8.42 3.53
C PHE A 60 -15.37 -9.52 3.65
N TYR A 61 -14.25 -9.31 2.98
CA TYR A 61 -13.11 -10.22 2.97
C TYR A 61 -11.87 -9.55 3.55
N LEU A 62 -11.12 -10.31 4.33
CA LEU A 62 -9.77 -9.93 4.78
C LEU A 62 -8.74 -10.32 3.73
N TYR A 63 -8.19 -9.32 3.04
CA TYR A 63 -7.08 -9.48 2.12
C TYR A 63 -5.77 -9.34 2.89
N MET A 64 -4.94 -10.37 2.88
CA MET A 64 -3.63 -10.37 3.52
C MET A 64 -2.50 -10.52 2.50
N LYS A 65 -1.50 -9.65 2.64
CA LYS A 65 -0.20 -9.77 2.00
C LYS A 65 0.77 -10.37 3.00
N THR A 66 1.43 -11.45 2.59
CA THR A 66 2.45 -12.15 3.40
C THR A 66 3.71 -12.36 2.57
N ILE A 67 4.86 -12.47 3.24
CA ILE A 67 6.19 -12.56 2.59
C ILE A 67 6.34 -13.83 1.76
N GLU A 68 5.72 -14.92 2.21
CA GLU A 68 5.87 -16.26 1.63
C GLU A 68 5.24 -16.38 0.24
N ARG A 69 4.35 -15.46 -0.13
CA ARG A 69 3.64 -15.44 -1.42
C ARG A 69 4.20 -14.39 -2.39
N ALA A 70 5.26 -13.69 -2.00
CA ALA A 70 5.94 -12.71 -2.84
C ALA A 70 7.03 -13.42 -3.68
N HIS A 71 6.65 -13.86 -4.88
CA HIS A 71 7.52 -14.48 -5.88
C HIS A 71 7.68 -13.56 -7.09
#